data_AF-A0A9E3MTJ5-F1
#
_entry.id   AF-A0A9E3MTJ5-F1
#
_cell.length_a   1.000
_cell.length_b   1.000
_cell.length_c   1.000
_cell.angle_alpha   90.00
_cell.angle_beta   90.00
_cell.angle_gamma   90.00
#
_symmetry.space_group_name_H-M   'P 1'
#
loop_
_entity.id
_entity.type
_entity.pdbx_description
1 polymer ?
#
loop_
_entity_poly.entity_id
_entity_poly.type
_entity_poly.pdbx_seq_one_letter_code
_entity_poly.pdbx_strand_id
1 'polypeptide(L)'
;MSISVRRSVRRRTIGAGLAAVGLAAGAVSCSKGGEESPEMTPAAAVAKAAKNTEDITSFHYRMKGKLPEQGRIEAEASMRTKPDIAMTMKMTAPDQGPDGSAEIRLVDKAMYIGGNAEMAKEMDGKSWIKFDLSALGDKALGGTAPGAGQAD
;
A
#
# COMPACT_ATOMS: atom_id res chain seq x y z
N MET A 1 41.75 -2.17 -47.67
CA MET A 1 42.82 -1.94 -46.69
C MET A 1 42.40 -2.60 -45.38
N SER A 2 43.13 -3.64 -45.00
CA SER A 2 42.81 -4.55 -43.91
C SER A 2 43.77 -4.31 -42.76
N ILE A 3 43.27 -4.17 -41.53
CA ILE A 3 44.08 -4.37 -40.33
C ILE A 3 43.25 -5.20 -39.34
N SER A 4 43.53 -6.50 -39.38
CA SER A 4 43.03 -7.52 -38.47
C SER A 4 43.97 -7.56 -37.25
N VAL A 5 43.45 -7.36 -36.04
CA VAL A 5 44.22 -7.57 -34.81
C VAL A 5 43.81 -8.90 -34.20
N ARG A 6 44.66 -9.90 -34.40
CA ARG A 6 44.64 -11.18 -33.68
C ARG A 6 45.04 -10.92 -32.23
N ARG A 7 44.17 -11.21 -31.26
CA ARG A 7 44.59 -11.39 -29.86
C ARG A 7 44.56 -12.86 -29.50
N SER A 8 45.67 -13.30 -28.96
CA SER A 8 46.10 -14.66 -28.73
C SER A 8 45.28 -15.35 -27.64
N VAL A 9 44.88 -16.57 -27.95
CA VAL A 9 44.31 -17.55 -27.03
C VAL A 9 45.45 -18.08 -26.15
N ARG A 10 45.39 -17.87 -24.83
CA ARG A 10 46.09 -18.74 -23.88
C ARG A 10 45.07 -19.71 -23.27
N ARG A 11 45.10 -20.94 -23.78
CA ARG A 11 44.49 -22.12 -23.14
C ARG A 11 45.25 -22.38 -21.83
N ARG A 12 44.53 -22.51 -20.72
CA ARG A 12 45.02 -23.24 -19.55
C ARG A 12 44.09 -24.41 -19.31
N THR A 13 44.69 -25.58 -19.23
CA THR A 13 44.11 -26.92 -19.22
C THR A 13 43.38 -27.24 -17.92
N ILE A 14 42.17 -27.78 -18.07
CA ILE A 14 41.59 -28.98 -17.44
C ILE A 14 42.08 -29.30 -16.01
N GLY A 15 41.18 -29.16 -15.04
CA GLY A 15 41.12 -29.94 -13.82
C GLY A 15 39.67 -30.37 -13.61
N ALA A 16 39.37 -31.64 -13.87
CA ALA A 16 38.08 -32.25 -13.57
C ALA A 16 37.95 -32.47 -12.06
N GLY A 17 36.86 -31.98 -11.47
CA GLY A 17 36.49 -32.19 -10.07
C GLY A 17 34.97 -32.33 -9.99
N LEU A 18 34.54 -33.59 -9.97
CA LEU A 18 33.23 -34.16 -9.65
C LEU A 18 32.07 -33.23 -9.21
N ALA A 19 30.94 -33.45 -9.88
CA ALA A 19 29.63 -32.97 -9.52
C ALA A 19 29.21 -33.36 -8.10
N ALA A 20 28.63 -32.41 -7.37
CA ALA A 20 27.66 -32.67 -6.32
C ALA A 20 26.40 -31.85 -6.63
N VAL A 21 25.37 -32.56 -7.06
CA VAL A 21 23.97 -32.10 -7.07
C VAL A 21 23.55 -31.90 -5.61
N GLY A 22 22.94 -30.75 -5.28
CA GLY A 22 22.41 -30.54 -3.94
C GLY A 22 21.77 -29.18 -3.71
N LEU A 23 20.44 -29.18 -3.85
CA LEU A 23 19.46 -28.34 -3.13
C LEU A 23 19.22 -26.91 -3.63
N ALA A 24 18.03 -26.79 -4.23
CA ALA A 24 17.28 -25.56 -4.42
C ALA A 24 17.14 -24.78 -3.10
N ALA A 25 17.63 -23.55 -3.09
CA ALA A 25 17.15 -22.47 -2.26
C ALA A 25 17.29 -21.19 -3.08
N GLY A 26 16.17 -20.60 -3.48
CA GLY A 26 16.13 -19.40 -4.31
C GLY A 26 16.71 -18.20 -3.56
N ALA A 27 17.98 -17.89 -3.80
CA ALA A 27 18.60 -16.64 -3.38
C ALA A 27 18.41 -15.60 -4.50
N VAL A 28 17.44 -14.70 -4.34
CA VAL A 28 17.43 -13.43 -5.06
C VAL A 28 18.48 -12.51 -4.42
N SER A 29 19.75 -12.69 -4.80
CA SER A 29 20.84 -11.85 -4.32
C SER A 29 20.92 -10.56 -5.14
N CYS A 30 20.25 -9.50 -4.69
CA CYS A 30 20.68 -8.13 -4.98
C CYS A 30 21.83 -7.78 -4.02
N SER A 31 23.02 -8.26 -4.31
CA SER A 31 24.21 -8.00 -3.50
C SER A 31 24.89 -6.69 -3.93
N LYS A 32 24.71 -5.61 -3.14
CA LYS A 32 25.77 -4.62 -2.87
C LYS A 32 25.42 -3.70 -1.69
N GLY A 33 25.88 -4.06 -0.49
CA GLY A 33 25.91 -3.17 0.68
C GLY A 33 26.02 -3.94 2.00
N GLY A 34 27.14 -3.75 2.70
CA GLY A 34 27.39 -4.02 4.13
C GLY A 34 26.76 -5.24 4.79
N GLU A 35 27.58 -6.20 5.21
CA GLU A 35 27.19 -7.35 6.05
C GLU A 35 26.79 -6.89 7.46
N GLU A 36 25.60 -6.34 7.59
CA GLU A 36 24.90 -6.28 8.87
C GLU A 36 23.85 -7.39 8.83
N SER A 37 24.10 -8.47 9.57
CA SER A 37 23.10 -9.53 9.70
C SER A 37 21.88 -8.96 10.42
N PRO A 38 20.66 -9.14 9.89
CA PRO A 38 19.47 -8.58 10.52
C PRO A 38 19.32 -9.11 11.95
N GLU A 39 19.07 -8.22 12.91
CA GLU A 39 18.95 -8.55 14.35
C GLU A 39 17.83 -9.56 14.66
N MET A 40 16.88 -9.70 13.74
CA MET A 40 15.71 -10.56 13.89
C MET A 40 15.43 -11.31 12.58
N THR A 41 14.86 -12.50 12.71
CA THR A 41 14.29 -13.19 11.54
C THR A 41 13.10 -12.41 10.99
N PRO A 42 12.78 -12.51 9.69
CA PRO A 42 11.61 -11.85 9.11
C PRO A 42 10.30 -12.16 9.87
N ALA A 43 10.12 -13.42 10.28
CA ALA A 43 8.94 -13.82 11.05
C ALA A 43 8.87 -13.14 12.43
N ALA A 44 10.01 -13.03 13.13
CA ALA A 44 10.06 -12.33 14.41
C ALA A 44 9.79 -10.82 14.25
N ALA A 45 10.28 -10.20 13.17
CA ALA A 45 10.01 -8.80 12.87
C ALA A 45 8.51 -8.55 12.62
N VAL A 46 7.83 -9.41 11.84
CA VAL A 46 6.38 -9.31 11.62
C VAL A 46 5.60 -9.53 12.91
N ALA A 47 5.97 -10.53 13.72
CA ALA A 47 5.31 -10.77 15.01
C ALA A 47 5.44 -9.57 15.97
N LYS A 48 6.62 -8.95 16.01
CA LYS A 48 6.83 -7.72 16.80
C LYS A 48 5.99 -6.55 16.27
N ALA A 49 5.90 -6.37 14.95
CA ALA A 49 5.07 -5.32 14.35
C ALA A 49 3.57 -5.53 14.62
N ALA A 50 3.10 -6.78 14.55
CA ALA A 50 1.73 -7.15 14.90
C ALA A 50 1.41 -6.78 16.35
N LYS A 51 2.27 -7.18 17.30
CA LYS A 51 2.12 -6.83 18.72
C LYS A 51 2.08 -5.32 18.94
N ASN A 52 2.96 -4.57 18.29
CA ASN A 52 3.00 -3.11 18.41
C ASN A 52 1.75 -2.41 17.83
N THR A 53 0.98 -3.09 16.98
CA THR A 53 -0.23 -2.53 16.36
C THR A 53 -1.45 -2.61 17.30
N GLU A 54 -1.45 -3.54 18.26
CA GLU A 54 -2.57 -3.77 19.19
C GLU A 54 -2.95 -2.54 20.02
N ASP A 55 -1.94 -1.72 20.37
CA ASP A 55 -2.11 -0.54 21.22
C ASP A 55 -2.31 0.76 20.44
N ILE A 56 -2.33 0.72 19.10
CA ILE A 56 -2.48 1.93 18.27
C ILE A 56 -3.92 2.46 18.36
N THR A 57 -4.06 3.69 18.84
CA THR A 57 -5.36 4.39 18.97
C THR A 57 -5.65 5.36 17.83
N SER A 58 -4.65 5.65 17.01
CA SER A 58 -4.75 6.52 15.85
C SER A 58 -3.65 6.22 14.86
N PHE A 59 -3.95 6.32 13.58
CA PHE A 59 -2.97 6.10 12.54
C PHE A 59 -3.27 6.94 11.32
N HIS A 60 -2.23 7.18 10.54
CA HIS A 60 -2.28 7.89 9.29
C HIS A 60 -1.76 6.95 8.20
N TYR A 61 -2.46 6.87 7.08
CA TYR A 61 -2.03 6.04 5.95
C TYR A 61 -2.18 6.76 4.62
N ARG A 62 -1.28 6.42 3.71
CA ARG A 62 -1.30 6.86 2.31
C ARG A 62 -1.41 5.65 1.42
N MET A 63 -2.29 5.71 0.44
CA MET A 63 -2.51 4.69 -0.56
C MET A 63 -2.19 5.27 -1.93
N LYS A 64 -1.49 4.50 -2.75
CA LYS A 64 -1.34 4.74 -4.18
C LYS A 64 -1.59 3.42 -4.88
N GLY A 65 -2.45 3.43 -5.89
CA GLY A 65 -2.85 2.22 -6.57
C GLY A 65 -3.34 2.50 -7.99
N LYS A 66 -3.73 1.43 -8.67
CA LYS A 66 -4.39 1.48 -9.97
C LYS A 66 -5.57 0.52 -9.94
N LEU A 67 -6.76 1.02 -10.23
CA LEU A 67 -7.95 0.21 -10.43
C LEU A 67 -8.10 -0.13 -11.92
N PRO A 68 -8.55 -1.34 -12.27
CA PRO A 68 -8.95 -1.66 -13.64
C PRO A 68 -9.98 -0.64 -14.13
N GLU A 69 -9.85 -0.14 -15.35
CA GLU A 69 -10.79 0.84 -15.97
C GLU A 69 -10.82 2.24 -15.34
N GLN A 70 -10.67 2.40 -14.02
CA GLN A 70 -10.71 3.72 -13.35
C GLN A 70 -9.34 4.41 -13.26
N GLY A 71 -8.25 3.72 -13.59
CA GLY A 71 -6.91 4.30 -13.64
C GLY A 71 -6.26 4.44 -12.27
N ARG A 72 -5.36 5.40 -12.12
CA ARG A 72 -4.62 5.64 -10.88
C ARG A 72 -5.52 6.22 -9.80
N ILE A 73 -5.30 5.79 -8.56
CA ILE A 73 -5.91 6.34 -7.35
C ILE A 73 -4.83 6.67 -6.35
N GLU A 74 -4.97 7.82 -5.70
CA GLU A 74 -4.22 8.21 -4.52
C GLU A 74 -5.21 8.50 -3.39
N ALA A 75 -4.93 8.02 -2.18
CA ALA A 75 -5.71 8.36 -1.01
C ALA A 75 -4.81 8.64 0.19
N GLU A 76 -5.25 9.56 1.03
CA GLU A 76 -4.61 9.90 2.29
C GLU A 76 -5.68 9.93 3.37
N ALA A 77 -5.45 9.23 4.47
CA ALA A 77 -6.42 9.12 5.53
C ALA A 77 -5.77 9.21 6.90
N SER A 78 -6.49 9.82 7.84
CA SER A 78 -6.16 9.82 9.25
C SER A 78 -7.35 9.26 10.02
N MET A 79 -7.10 8.26 10.85
CA MET A 79 -8.11 7.56 11.63
C MET A 79 -7.75 7.60 13.11
N ARG A 80 -8.78 7.77 13.94
CA ARG A 80 -8.74 7.58 15.39
C ARG A 80 -9.74 6.50 15.74
N THR A 81 -9.35 5.56 16.59
CA THR A 81 -10.21 4.45 17.06
C THR A 81 -10.66 4.62 18.52
N LYS A 82 -9.95 5.41 19.33
CA LYS A 82 -10.28 5.70 20.73
C LYS A 82 -10.15 7.21 21.05
N PRO A 83 -10.97 7.79 21.94
CA PRO A 83 -12.12 7.15 22.60
C PRO A 83 -13.28 6.87 21.63
N ASP A 84 -13.44 7.73 20.62
CA ASP A 84 -14.47 7.60 19.59
C ASP A 84 -13.83 7.47 18.21
N ILE A 85 -14.51 6.69 17.35
CA ILE A 85 -14.12 6.49 15.97
C ILE A 85 -14.29 7.79 15.19
N ALA A 86 -13.20 8.26 14.59
CA ALA A 86 -13.22 9.39 13.67
C ALA A 86 -12.27 9.13 12.51
N MET A 87 -12.63 9.59 11.33
CA MET A 87 -11.80 9.44 10.13
C MET A 87 -11.91 10.69 9.26
N THR A 88 -10.79 11.07 8.66
CA THR A 88 -10.78 11.96 7.50
C THR A 88 -10.01 11.26 6.41
N MET A 89 -10.53 11.26 5.20
CA MET A 89 -9.90 10.67 4.03
C MET A 89 -10.08 11.57 2.83
N LYS A 90 -9.01 11.81 2.09
CA LYS A 90 -9.02 12.48 0.81
C LYS A 90 -8.60 11.48 -0.25
N MET A 91 -9.40 11.36 -1.32
CA MET A 91 -9.12 10.51 -2.46
C MET A 91 -9.01 11.36 -3.72
N THR A 92 -8.06 11.00 -4.57
CA THR A 92 -7.81 11.63 -5.87
C THR A 92 -7.61 10.54 -6.92
N ALA A 93 -8.29 10.68 -8.06
CA ALA A 93 -8.11 9.90 -9.27
C ALA A 93 -7.45 10.82 -10.31
N PRO A 94 -6.10 10.86 -10.39
CA PRO A 94 -5.40 11.85 -11.22
C PRO A 94 -5.76 11.77 -12.70
N ASP A 95 -6.16 10.59 -13.16
CA ASP A 95 -6.51 10.34 -14.56
C ASP A 95 -7.93 10.83 -14.91
N GLN A 96 -8.73 11.22 -13.90
CA GLN A 96 -10.10 11.76 -14.06
C GLN A 96 -10.15 13.29 -14.01
N GLY A 97 -9.00 13.97 -13.91
CA GLY A 97 -8.94 15.43 -13.89
C GLY A 97 -9.43 16.07 -12.57
N PRO A 98 -9.82 17.36 -12.57
CA PRO A 98 -10.20 18.08 -11.35
C PRO A 98 -11.39 17.47 -10.61
N ASP A 99 -12.22 16.72 -11.33
CA ASP A 99 -13.43 16.10 -10.79
C ASP A 99 -13.16 14.74 -10.15
N GLY A 100 -11.96 14.18 -10.34
CA GLY A 100 -11.55 12.91 -9.74
C GLY A 100 -11.28 12.95 -8.24
N SER A 101 -11.73 13.97 -7.51
CA SER A 101 -11.45 14.12 -6.08
C SER A 101 -12.70 14.02 -5.22
N ALA A 102 -12.55 13.35 -4.08
CA ALA A 102 -13.59 13.22 -3.06
C ALA A 102 -12.97 13.29 -1.67
N GLU A 103 -13.73 13.84 -0.72
CA GLU A 103 -13.38 13.84 0.69
C GLU A 103 -14.41 13.04 1.48
N ILE A 104 -13.96 12.19 2.38
CA ILE A 104 -14.83 11.40 3.26
C ILE A 104 -14.45 11.72 4.70
N ARG A 105 -15.45 12.07 5.51
CA ARG A 105 -15.27 12.30 6.95
C ARG A 105 -16.23 11.42 7.74
N LEU A 106 -15.74 10.79 8.80
CA LEU A 106 -16.55 10.11 9.80
C LEU A 106 -16.36 10.82 11.13
N VAL A 107 -17.43 11.36 11.68
CA VAL A 107 -17.45 12.02 13.00
C VAL A 107 -18.82 11.83 13.62
N ASP A 108 -18.88 11.56 14.92
CA ASP A 108 -20.12 11.40 15.69
C ASP A 108 -21.12 10.42 15.05
N LYS A 109 -20.61 9.28 14.57
CA LYS A 109 -21.39 8.23 13.89
C LYS A 109 -22.14 8.74 12.64
N ALA A 110 -21.67 9.82 12.03
CA ALA A 110 -22.14 10.31 10.75
C ALA A 110 -21.00 10.32 9.72
N MET A 111 -21.28 9.80 8.54
CA MET A 111 -20.37 9.87 7.40
C MET A 111 -20.78 11.02 6.49
N TYR A 112 -19.79 11.84 6.13
CA TYR A 112 -19.93 12.96 5.23
C TYR A 112 -19.10 12.67 3.99
N ILE A 113 -19.73 12.74 2.82
CA ILE A 113 -19.06 12.62 1.53
C ILE A 113 -19.08 13.99 0.88
N GLY A 114 -17.90 14.56 0.73
CA GLY A 114 -17.63 15.86 0.14
C GLY A 114 -17.24 15.65 -1.33
N GLY A 115 -18.02 16.28 -2.19
CA GLY A 115 -17.75 16.31 -3.62
C GLY A 115 -16.82 17.45 -4.00
N ASN A 116 -16.31 17.39 -5.22
CA ASN A 116 -15.67 18.53 -5.89
C ASN A 116 -16.71 19.63 -6.21
N ALA A 117 -16.26 20.74 -6.80
CA ALA A 117 -17.13 21.86 -7.15
C ALA A 117 -18.22 21.51 -8.17
N GLU A 118 -18.02 20.50 -9.04
CA GLU A 118 -19.03 20.04 -10.00
C GLU A 118 -20.18 19.32 -9.29
N MET A 119 -19.90 18.41 -8.35
CA MET A 119 -20.94 17.77 -7.53
C MET A 119 -21.78 18.80 -6.77
N ALA A 120 -21.17 19.89 -6.30
CA ALA A 120 -21.90 20.94 -5.60
C ALA A 120 -22.90 21.66 -6.51
N LYS A 121 -22.62 21.81 -7.82
CA LYS A 121 -23.58 22.40 -8.78
C LYS A 121 -24.82 21.54 -8.94
N GLU A 122 -24.65 20.23 -8.95
CA GLU A 122 -25.75 19.25 -9.06
C GLU A 122 -26.58 19.17 -7.76
N MET A 123 -26.03 19.62 -6.63
CA MET A 123 -26.65 19.56 -5.31
C MET A 123 -27.15 20.92 -4.79
N ASP A 124 -27.58 21.82 -5.67
CA ASP A 124 -28.05 23.18 -5.31
C ASP A 124 -27.02 23.99 -4.48
N GLY A 125 -25.73 23.82 -4.78
CA GLY A 125 -24.62 24.47 -4.08
C GLY A 125 -24.17 23.77 -2.79
N LYS A 126 -24.77 22.64 -2.40
CA LYS A 126 -24.35 21.88 -1.21
C LYS A 126 -23.09 21.07 -1.51
N SER A 127 -22.09 21.18 -0.65
CA SER A 127 -20.79 20.51 -0.82
C SER A 127 -20.68 19.15 -0.12
N TRP A 128 -21.64 18.78 0.73
CA TRP A 128 -21.57 17.57 1.55
C TRP A 128 -22.90 16.80 1.55
N ILE A 129 -22.80 15.49 1.38
CA ILE A 129 -23.88 14.53 1.64
C ILE A 129 -23.64 13.90 3.00
N LYS A 130 -24.64 13.91 3.89
CA LYS A 130 -24.60 13.28 5.22
C LYS A 130 -25.34 11.95 5.20
N PHE A 131 -24.69 10.91 5.74
CA PHE A 131 -25.27 9.61 6.05
C PHE A 131 -25.21 9.38 7.56
N ASP A 132 -26.37 9.11 8.17
CA ASP A 132 -26.46 8.76 9.58
C ASP A 132 -26.16 7.27 9.76
N LEU A 133 -25.10 6.97 10.52
CA LEU A 133 -24.67 5.61 10.83
C LEU A 133 -24.92 5.25 12.30
N SER A 134 -25.74 6.03 13.02
CA SER A 134 -26.05 5.77 14.44
C SER A 134 -26.72 4.42 14.68
N ALA A 135 -27.39 3.87 13.66
CA ALA A 135 -27.97 2.54 13.69
C ALA A 135 -26.93 1.42 13.49
N LEU A 136 -25.75 1.74 12.96
CA LEU A 136 -24.63 0.81 12.82
C LEU A 136 -23.82 0.84 14.12
N GLY A 137 -23.77 -0.30 14.83
CA GLY A 137 -22.99 -0.39 16.07
C GLY A 137 -21.49 -0.10 15.84
N ASP A 138 -20.76 0.29 16.91
CA ASP A 138 -19.38 0.77 16.81
C ASP A 138 -18.41 -0.25 16.17
N LYS A 139 -18.71 -1.55 16.29
CA LYS A 139 -17.96 -2.63 15.64
C LYS A 139 -18.05 -2.60 14.11
N ALA A 140 -19.16 -2.13 13.53
CA ALA A 140 -19.33 -2.01 12.09
C ALA A 140 -18.56 -0.81 11.50
N LEU A 141 -18.25 0.19 12.33
CA LEU A 141 -17.53 1.40 11.93
C LEU A 141 -16.01 1.26 12.11
N GLY A 142 -15.56 0.36 12.99
CA GLY A 142 -14.13 0.08 13.25
C GLY A 142 -13.65 -1.28 12.73
N GLY A 143 -14.57 -2.15 12.31
CA GLY A 143 -14.27 -3.47 11.78
C GLY A 143 -14.10 -3.40 10.26
N THR A 144 -12.84 -3.41 9.84
CA THR A 144 -12.42 -3.65 8.45
C THR A 144 -12.60 -2.42 7.55
N ALA A 145 -11.49 -1.99 6.91
CA ALA A 145 -11.52 -0.93 5.92
C ALA A 145 -12.55 -1.24 4.82
N PRO A 146 -13.29 -0.25 4.30
CA PRO A 146 -14.15 -0.45 3.14
C PRO A 146 -13.31 -1.00 1.99
N GLY A 147 -13.47 -2.28 1.66
CA GLY A 147 -12.67 -2.97 0.63
C GLY A 147 -11.81 -4.14 1.13
N ALA A 148 -11.73 -4.40 2.44
CA ALA A 148 -11.10 -5.62 2.97
C ALA A 148 -12.09 -6.80 3.11
N GLY A 149 -12.97 -6.95 2.11
CA GLY A 149 -13.66 -8.22 1.91
C GLY A 149 -12.61 -9.28 1.61
N GLN A 150 -12.58 -10.34 2.42
CA GLN A 150 -11.83 -11.55 2.08
C GLN A 150 -12.31 -12.01 0.71
N ALA A 151 -11.40 -12.08 -0.26
CA ALA A 151 -11.62 -12.89 -1.44
C ALA A 151 -11.59 -14.34 -0.95
N ASP A 152 -12.78 -14.97 -0.91
CA ASP A 152 -12.91 -16.42 -0.80
C ASP A 152 -12.45 -17.10 -2.11
#